data_AF-A0A2J6JC24-F1
#
_entry.id   AF-A0A2J6JC24-F1
#
_cell.length_a   1.000
_cell.length_b   1.000
_cell.length_c   1.000
_cell.angle_alpha   90.00
_cell.angle_beta   90.00
_cell.angle_gamma   90.00
#
_symmetry.space_group_name_H-M   'P 1'
#
loop_
_entity.id
_entity.type
_entity.pdbx_description
1 polymer ?
#
loop_
_entity_poly.entity_id
_entity_poly.type
_entity_poly.pdbx_seq_one_letter_code
_entity_poly.pdbx_strand_id
1 'polypeptide(L)'
;MKRLFTASFWGFLFLGLLLATDQLLLRIELPSSSYTALRTFYVDFRQRLIDGPGDEKTTINSPVVTKKPQSPPPVSVRESLPTTSPEPTSSKASGGYFYADEHGELLFVDRLDDVPEEYRDQAQPLQ
;
A
#
# COMPACT_ATOMS: atom_id res chain seq x y z
N MET A 1 -21.75 31.24 33.63
CA MET A 1 -21.46 29.80 33.77
C MET A 1 -22.32 28.90 32.87
N LYS A 2 -23.65 29.11 32.74
CA LYS A 2 -24.51 28.25 31.88
C LYS A 2 -24.04 28.16 30.43
N ARG A 3 -23.62 29.28 29.83
CA ARG A 3 -23.09 29.33 28.45
C ARG A 3 -21.80 28.54 28.25
N LEU A 4 -20.92 28.53 29.26
CA LEU A 4 -19.69 27.72 29.24
C LEU A 4 -20.04 26.23 29.34
N PHE A 5 -21.00 25.87 30.21
CA PHE A 5 -21.47 24.49 30.31
C PHE A 5 -22.11 24.00 29.01
N THR A 6 -22.94 24.82 28.35
CA THR A 6 -23.49 24.51 27.03
C THR A 6 -22.38 24.34 26.00
N ALA A 7 -21.42 25.27 25.93
CA ALA A 7 -20.29 25.15 24.99
C ALA A 7 -19.46 23.88 25.23
N SER A 8 -19.13 23.56 26.49
CA SER A 8 -18.42 22.34 26.85
C SER A 8 -19.22 21.09 26.48
N PHE A 9 -20.54 21.07 26.75
CA PHE A 9 -21.40 19.94 26.39
C PHE A 9 -21.42 19.71 24.88
N TRP A 10 -21.58 20.77 24.08
CA TRP A 10 -21.52 20.67 22.63
C TRP A 10 -20.13 20.25 22.12
N GLY A 11 -19.06 20.69 22.78
CA GLY A 11 -17.70 20.24 22.50
C GLY A 11 -17.52 18.74 22.75
N PHE A 12 -17.99 18.22 23.89
CA PHE A 12 -17.95 16.79 24.19
C PHE A 12 -18.83 15.96 23.24
N LEU A 13 -20.02 16.46 22.91
CA LEU A 13 -20.90 15.81 21.94
C LEU A 13 -20.24 15.71 20.57
N PHE A 14 -19.63 16.81 20.11
CA PHE A 14 -18.88 16.83 18.86
C PHE A 14 -17.69 15.88 18.89
N LEU A 15 -16.91 15.90 19.98
CA LEU A 15 -15.78 14.97 20.16
C LEU A 15 -16.24 13.51 20.15
N GLY A 16 -17.36 13.20 20.79
CA GLY A 16 -17.97 11.87 20.76
C GLY A 16 -18.37 11.44 19.35
N LEU A 17 -18.94 12.35 18.55
CA LEU A 17 -19.28 12.10 17.16
C LEU A 17 -18.03 11.83 16.30
N LEU A 18 -16.95 12.57 16.53
CA LEU A 18 -15.65 12.33 15.87
C LEU A 18 -15.11 10.95 16.21
N LEU A 19 -15.12 10.56 17.49
CA LEU A 19 -14.68 9.24 17.93
C LEU A 19 -15.55 8.12 17.34
N ALA A 20 -16.87 8.30 17.30
CA ALA A 20 -17.76 7.32 16.70
C ALA A 20 -17.45 7.13 15.21
N THR A 21 -17.16 8.21 14.50
CA THR A 21 -16.76 8.18 13.08
C THR A 21 -15.40 7.49 12.89
N ASP A 22 -14.39 7.82 13.70
CA ASP A 22 -13.08 7.13 13.70
C ASP A 22 -13.25 5.62 13.90
N GLN A 23 -14.06 5.21 14.88
CA GLN A 23 -14.35 3.78 15.12
C GLN A 23 -15.12 3.14 13.98
N LEU A 24 -16.06 3.86 13.35
CA LEU A 24 -16.82 3.39 12.20
C LEU A 24 -15.88 3.03 11.05
N LEU A 25 -14.94 3.93 10.72
CA LEU A 25 -13.98 3.70 9.63
C LEU A 25 -12.98 2.59 9.98
N LEU A 26 -12.59 2.44 11.24
CA LEU A 26 -11.65 1.40 11.63
C LEU A 26 -12.28 0.00 11.69
N ARG A 27 -13.51 -0.13 12.18
CA ARG A 27 -14.09 -1.43 12.56
C ARG A 27 -15.12 -1.99 11.60
N ILE A 28 -15.79 -1.14 10.83
CA ILE A 28 -16.83 -1.61 9.91
C ILE A 28 -16.18 -1.93 8.58
N GLU A 29 -16.54 -3.08 8.02
CA GLU A 29 -16.21 -3.46 6.65
C GLU A 29 -17.53 -3.51 5.90
N LEU A 30 -17.85 -2.42 5.20
CA LEU A 30 -19.00 -2.42 4.29
C LEU A 30 -18.52 -2.97 2.94
N PRO A 31 -19.28 -3.88 2.30
CA PRO A 31 -18.88 -4.56 1.06
C PRO A 31 -18.95 -3.66 -0.20
N SER A 32 -19.06 -2.33 -0.05
CA SER A 32 -19.12 -1.40 -1.19
C SER A 32 -17.73 -0.88 -1.54
N SER A 33 -17.36 -0.92 -2.84
CA SER A 33 -16.02 -0.54 -3.29
C SER A 33 -15.63 0.90 -2.89
N SER A 34 -16.61 1.82 -2.89
CA SER A 34 -16.39 3.21 -2.49
C SER A 34 -16.04 3.36 -1.02
N TYR A 35 -16.59 2.51 -0.15
CA TYR A 35 -16.28 2.54 1.28
C TYR A 35 -14.88 1.99 1.54
N THR A 36 -14.49 0.92 0.84
CA THR A 36 -13.16 0.33 0.94
C THR A 36 -12.06 1.32 0.60
N ALA A 37 -12.20 2.04 -0.53
CA ALA A 37 -11.20 3.03 -0.94
C ALA A 37 -11.03 4.16 0.09
N LEU A 38 -12.15 4.69 0.61
CA LEU A 38 -12.14 5.74 1.63
C LEU A 38 -11.52 5.26 2.94
N ARG A 39 -11.84 4.03 3.34
CA ARG A 39 -11.29 3.40 4.55
C ARG A 39 -9.78 3.21 4.43
N THR A 40 -9.30 2.66 3.32
CA THR A 40 -7.86 2.44 3.08
C THR A 40 -7.10 3.76 3.14
N PHE A 41 -7.58 4.79 2.44
CA PHE A 41 -7.00 6.13 2.51
C PHE A 41 -7.00 6.68 3.94
N TYR A 42 -8.13 6.56 4.66
CA TYR A 42 -8.25 7.07 6.02
C TYR A 42 -7.27 6.40 7.00
N VAL A 43 -7.13 5.07 6.91
CA VAL A 43 -6.21 4.30 7.75
C VAL A 43 -4.75 4.72 7.50
N ASP A 44 -4.34 4.80 6.23
CA ASP A 44 -3.00 5.23 5.84
C ASP A 44 -2.71 6.68 6.29
N PHE A 45 -3.66 7.60 6.07
CA PHE A 45 -3.55 8.98 6.52
C PHE A 45 -3.38 9.07 8.05
N ARG A 46 -4.19 8.31 8.82
CA ARG A 46 -4.12 8.28 10.28
C ARG A 46 -2.78 7.74 10.77
N GLN A 47 -2.25 6.70 10.14
CA GLN A 47 -0.94 6.15 10.48
C GLN A 47 0.16 7.20 10.26
N ARG A 48 0.19 7.86 9.11
CA ARG A 48 1.15 8.93 8.82
C ARG A 48 1.03 10.13 9.78
N LEU A 49 -0.20 10.44 10.20
CA LEU A 49 -0.45 11.52 11.15
C LEU A 49 0.10 11.19 12.55
N ILE A 50 0.10 9.91 12.94
CA ILE A 50 0.61 9.44 14.25
C ILE A 50 2.12 9.20 14.20
N ASP A 51 2.61 8.54 13.15
CA ASP A 51 4.03 8.16 12.99
C ASP A 51 4.92 9.35 12.57
N GLY A 52 4.30 10.44 12.10
CA GLY A 52 5.00 11.64 11.68
C GLY A 52 5.68 11.49 10.30
N PRO A 53 6.11 12.60 9.68
CA PRO A 53 6.56 12.63 8.28
C PRO A 53 7.95 12.01 8.03
N GLY A 54 8.39 11.01 8.81
CA GLY A 54 9.76 10.50 8.71
C GLY A 54 10.05 9.09 9.22
N ASP A 55 9.06 8.35 9.74
CA ASP A 55 9.28 6.95 10.13
C ASP A 55 8.58 6.02 9.12
N GLU A 56 9.25 5.73 8.01
CA GLU A 56 8.87 4.65 7.10
C GLU A 56 9.17 3.31 7.78
N LYS A 57 8.40 2.99 8.82
CA LYS A 57 8.34 1.63 9.37
C LYS A 57 7.07 0.97 8.89
N THR A 58 7.22 0.32 7.74
CA THR A 58 6.41 -0.79 7.24
C THR A 58 6.04 -1.74 8.39
N THR A 59 4.95 -1.44 9.09
CA THR A 59 4.31 -2.37 10.03
C THR A 59 2.97 -2.73 9.44
N ILE A 60 3.05 -3.56 8.41
CA ILE A 60 1.97 -4.41 7.95
C ILE A 60 1.63 -5.32 9.14
N ASN A 61 0.71 -4.88 10.00
CA ASN A 61 0.01 -5.77 10.92
C ASN A 61 -1.07 -6.53 10.14
N SER A 62 -0.63 -7.32 9.15
CA SER A 62 -1.36 -8.49 8.70
C SER A 62 -0.96 -9.63 9.62
N PRO A 63 -1.89 -10.35 10.25
CA PRO A 63 -1.54 -11.58 10.94
C PRO A 63 -0.99 -12.58 9.91
N VAL A 64 0.31 -12.80 9.99
CA VAL A 64 1.02 -13.87 9.30
C VAL A 64 0.40 -15.22 9.71
N VAL A 65 -0.21 -15.91 8.76
CA VAL A 65 -0.30 -17.38 8.74
C VAL A 65 0.49 -17.83 7.51
N THR A 66 1.82 -17.90 7.64
CA THR A 66 2.59 -19.12 7.87
C THR A 66 2.74 -20.00 6.63
N LYS A 67 3.90 -19.86 5.96
CA LYS A 67 4.87 -20.95 5.82
C LYS A 67 6.30 -20.40 5.68
N LYS A 68 6.97 -20.26 6.82
CA LYS A 68 8.42 -20.52 7.02
C LYS A 68 8.65 -22.05 6.95
N PRO A 69 9.88 -22.63 6.98
CA PRO A 69 11.20 -22.07 7.36
C PRO A 69 12.29 -22.37 6.30
N GLN A 70 13.53 -21.89 6.31
CA GLN A 70 14.57 -22.05 7.34
C GLN A 70 15.85 -21.41 6.76
N SER A 71 16.46 -20.45 7.46
CA SER A 71 17.82 -19.95 7.14
C SER A 71 18.87 -21.02 7.48
N PRO A 72 20.12 -20.96 6.94
CA PRO A 72 21.19 -20.31 7.70
C PRO A 72 22.29 -19.69 6.77
N PRO A 73 23.44 -19.18 7.28
CA PRO A 73 23.65 -17.75 7.47
C PRO A 73 25.02 -17.35 6.82
N PRO A 74 25.77 -16.31 7.22
CA PRO A 74 26.28 -15.33 6.27
C PRO A 74 27.81 -15.43 6.04
N VAL A 75 28.26 -14.68 5.02
CA VAL A 75 29.62 -14.14 4.83
C VAL A 75 30.65 -14.98 4.05
N SER A 76 31.16 -14.33 2.99
CA SER A 76 32.44 -14.45 2.27
C SER A 76 32.75 -15.64 1.35
N VAL A 77 32.93 -15.25 0.07
CA VAL A 77 34.04 -15.63 -0.83
C VAL A 77 33.96 -16.96 -1.58
N ARG A 78 34.15 -16.81 -2.90
CA ARG A 78 34.66 -17.73 -3.94
C ARG A 78 33.73 -18.79 -4.54
N GLU A 79 33.32 -18.44 -5.77
CA GLU A 79 33.79 -19.10 -7.01
C GLU A 79 33.43 -20.57 -7.20
N SER A 80 32.43 -20.83 -8.05
CA SER A 80 32.63 -21.58 -9.30
C SER A 80 31.38 -21.56 -10.20
N LEU A 81 31.57 -21.10 -11.44
CA LEU A 81 30.71 -21.18 -12.63
C LEU A 81 30.37 -22.64 -13.01
N PRO A 82 29.45 -22.99 -13.98
CA PRO A 82 29.43 -22.36 -15.32
C PRO A 82 28.12 -22.30 -16.15
N THR A 83 28.08 -21.29 -17.05
CA THR A 83 27.45 -21.28 -18.40
C THR A 83 25.91 -21.10 -18.44
N THR A 84 25.29 -19.99 -18.87
CA THR A 84 25.70 -18.91 -19.78
C THR A 84 24.90 -17.66 -19.41
N SER A 85 25.60 -16.61 -18.96
CA SER A 85 25.24 -15.24 -19.32
C SER A 85 26.03 -14.91 -20.60
N PRO A 86 25.42 -14.19 -21.54
CA PRO A 86 25.65 -12.76 -21.64
C PRO A 86 24.29 -12.05 -21.59
N GLU A 87 24.08 -10.83 -21.16
CA GLU A 87 24.86 -9.74 -20.57
C GLU A 87 23.78 -8.67 -20.29
N PRO A 88 23.92 -7.80 -19.28
CA PRO A 88 22.90 -6.81 -18.97
C PRO A 88 22.92 -5.73 -20.05
N THR A 89 21.92 -5.74 -20.93
CA THR A 89 21.67 -4.56 -21.78
C THR A 89 20.86 -3.58 -20.96
N SER A 90 21.54 -2.87 -20.07
CA SER A 90 21.10 -1.52 -19.77
C SER A 90 21.08 -0.74 -21.08
N SER A 91 20.04 0.07 -21.25
CA SER A 91 19.88 1.11 -22.27
C SER A 91 19.23 0.69 -23.59
N LYS A 92 17.89 0.75 -23.57
CA LYS A 92 17.25 1.90 -24.23
C LYS A 92 16.04 2.38 -23.43
N ALA A 93 16.28 3.41 -22.62
CA ALA A 93 15.24 4.17 -21.95
C ALA A 93 14.28 4.78 -22.97
N SER A 94 12.98 4.44 -22.86
CA SER A 94 11.85 5.38 -22.94
C SER A 94 10.54 4.60 -23.00
N GLY A 95 9.83 4.50 -21.86
CA GLY A 95 8.45 4.03 -21.79
C GLY A 95 8.30 2.59 -21.28
N GLY A 96 8.47 2.39 -19.97
CA GLY A 96 7.83 1.26 -19.30
C GLY A 96 6.30 1.44 -19.36
N TYR A 97 5.53 0.39 -19.14
CA TYR A 97 4.07 0.44 -19.11
C TYR A 97 3.57 0.09 -17.72
N PHE A 98 2.40 0.59 -17.36
CA PHE A 98 1.68 0.15 -16.17
C PHE A 98 0.25 -0.21 -16.50
N TYR A 99 -0.31 -1.19 -15.80
CA TYR A 99 -1.71 -1.61 -15.93
C TYR A 99 -2.30 -1.93 -14.56
N ALA A 100 -3.63 -1.93 -14.46
CA ALA A 100 -4.35 -2.37 -13.26
C ALA A 100 -4.85 -3.81 -13.46
N ASP A 101 -4.66 -4.66 -12.46
CA ASP A 101 -5.17 -6.03 -12.48
C ASP A 101 -6.65 -6.13 -12.02
N GLU A 102 -7.19 -7.35 -11.96
CA GLU A 102 -8.55 -7.63 -11.49
C GLU A 102 -8.81 -7.21 -10.03
N HIS A 103 -7.75 -7.05 -9.23
CA HIS A 103 -7.81 -6.60 -7.84
C HIS A 103 -7.62 -5.08 -7.70
N GLY A 104 -7.31 -4.37 -8.79
CA GLY A 104 -7.02 -2.94 -8.81
C GLY A 104 -5.59 -2.59 -8.37
N GLU A 105 -4.68 -3.56 -8.35
CA GLU A 105 -3.25 -3.33 -8.11
C GLU A 105 -2.58 -2.79 -9.37
N LEU A 106 -1.68 -1.81 -9.22
CA LEU A 106 -0.91 -1.24 -10.34
C LEU A 106 0.40 -2.00 -10.52
N LEU A 107 0.54 -2.68 -11.66
CA LEU A 107 1.74 -3.40 -12.03
C LEU A 107 2.52 -2.63 -13.10
N PHE A 108 3.85 -2.64 -12.99
CA PHE A 108 4.76 -1.94 -13.90
C PHE A 108 5.63 -2.95 -14.64
N VAL A 109 5.76 -2.77 -15.95
CA VAL A 109 6.56 -3.63 -16.82
C VAL A 109 7.40 -2.80 -17.77
N ASP A 110 8.51 -3.37 -18.25
CA ASP A 110 9.41 -2.66 -19.14
C ASP A 110 8.88 -2.57 -20.58
N ARG A 111 8.07 -3.55 -21.02
CA ARG A 111 7.51 -3.59 -22.37
C ARG A 111 6.02 -3.94 -22.36
N LEU A 112 5.29 -3.44 -23.36
CA LEU A 112 3.86 -3.77 -23.53
C LEU A 112 3.63 -5.28 -23.74
N ASP A 113 4.60 -5.99 -24.32
CA ASP A 113 4.52 -7.43 -24.53
C ASP A 113 4.47 -8.21 -23.20
N ASP A 114 5.03 -7.65 -22.13
CA ASP A 114 5.03 -8.24 -20.79
C ASP A 114 3.69 -8.05 -20.06
N VAL A 115 2.78 -7.24 -20.61
CA VAL A 115 1.40 -7.09 -20.10
C VAL A 115 0.55 -8.26 -20.60
N PRO A 116 -0.22 -8.96 -19.73
CA PRO A 116 -1.17 -9.98 -20.16
C PRO A 116 -2.18 -9.42 -21.17
N GLU A 117 -2.58 -10.24 -22.16
CA GLU A 117 -3.39 -9.78 -23.29
C GLU A 117 -4.69 -9.07 -22.87
N GLU A 118 -5.31 -9.53 -21.80
CA GLU A 118 -6.54 -8.96 -21.23
C GLU A 118 -6.38 -7.54 -20.66
N TYR A 119 -5.16 -7.15 -20.29
CA TYR A 119 -4.87 -5.85 -19.67
C TYR A 119 -4.10 -4.91 -20.61
N ARG A 120 -3.70 -5.34 -21.81
CA ARG A 120 -2.96 -4.52 -22.78
C ARG A 120 -3.71 -3.28 -23.22
N ASP A 121 -5.03 -3.39 -23.37
CA ASP A 121 -5.89 -2.25 -23.75
C ASP A 121 -5.96 -1.17 -22.66
N GLN A 122 -5.67 -1.55 -21.41
CA GLN A 122 -5.68 -0.67 -20.24
C GLN A 122 -4.27 -0.21 -19.84
N ALA A 123 -3.23 -0.75 -20.48
CA ALA A 123 -1.85 -0.41 -20.18
C ALA A 123 -1.52 1.00 -20.65
N GLN A 124 -0.91 1.79 -19.76
CA GLN A 124 -0.48 3.15 -20.04
C GLN A 124 1.05 3.26 -20.00
N PRO A 125 1.67 4.03 -20.90
CA PRO A 125 3.09 4.28 -20.85
C PRO A 125 3.46 5.19 -19.67
N LEU A 126 4.56 4.88 -19.00
CA LEU A 126 5.24 5.72 -18.03
C LEU A 126 5.97 6.84 -18.80
N GLN A 127 5.52 8.08 -18.59
CA GLN A 127 6.14 9.29 -19.15
C GLN A 127 7.26 9.83 -18.26
#